data_AF-A0A937VBI4-F1
#
_entry.id   AF-A0A937VBI4-F1
#
_cell.length_a   1.000
_cell.length_b   1.000
_cell.length_c   1.000
_cell.angle_alpha   90.00
_cell.angle_beta   90.00
_cell.angle_gamma   90.00
#
_symmetry.space_group_name_H-M   'P 1'
#
loop_
_entity.id
_entity.type
_entity.pdbx_description
1 polymer ?
#
loop_
_entity_poly.entity_id
_entity_poly.type
_entity_poly.pdbx_seq_one_letter_code
_entity_poly.pdbx_strand_id
1 'polypeptide(L)'
;MAIQPASQASRQLHIRQASPQDAAVVVEITDSAYEIYVPLLGRKPQPMTADHRQMIVENEVWLLEEAGYPLGVLELVREPS
;
A
#
# COMPACT_ATOMS: atom_id res chain seq x y z
N MET A 1 -6.96 42.13 -12.08
CA MET A 1 -7.15 40.96 -11.19
C MET A 1 -6.39 39.80 -11.80
N ALA A 2 -5.16 39.55 -11.36
CA ALA A 2 -4.35 38.45 -11.86
C ALA A 2 -4.67 37.20 -11.04
N ILE A 3 -5.26 36.18 -11.68
CA ILE A 3 -5.41 34.86 -11.08
C ILE A 3 -4.00 34.25 -11.08
N GLN A 4 -3.34 34.24 -9.92
CA GLN A 4 -2.14 33.43 -9.75
C GLN A 4 -2.58 31.96 -9.86
N PRO A 5 -1.95 31.14 -10.71
CA PRO A 5 -2.20 29.71 -10.66
C PRO A 5 -1.79 29.21 -9.28
N ALA A 6 -2.66 28.44 -8.63
CA ALA A 6 -2.29 27.73 -7.42
C ALA A 6 -0.97 26.99 -7.70
N SER A 7 0.07 27.28 -6.92
CA SER A 7 1.34 26.56 -7.00
C SER A 7 1.01 25.07 -6.85
N GLN A 8 1.18 24.31 -7.93
CA GLN A 8 1.26 22.86 -7.81
C GLN A 8 2.56 22.58 -7.08
N ALA A 9 2.51 22.52 -5.74
CA ALA A 9 3.56 21.92 -4.98
C ALA A 9 3.74 20.51 -5.53
N SER A 10 4.93 20.22 -6.07
CA SER A 10 5.26 18.89 -6.59
C SER A 10 5.07 17.88 -5.47
N ARG A 11 4.11 16.95 -5.65
CA ARG A 11 3.90 15.83 -4.73
C ARG A 11 5.20 15.04 -4.64
N GLN A 12 5.81 15.02 -3.47
CA GLN A 12 7.04 14.28 -3.26
C GLN A 12 6.69 12.84 -2.92
N LEU A 13 6.62 12.03 -3.97
CA LEU A 13 6.39 10.59 -3.87
C LEU A 13 7.72 9.86 -3.66
N HIS A 14 7.72 8.90 -2.74
CA HIS A 14 8.85 8.05 -2.44
C HIS A 14 8.39 6.60 -2.40
N ILE A 15 9.18 5.69 -2.99
CA ILE A 15 8.94 4.25 -2.87
C ILE A 15 10.06 3.67 -2.03
N ARG A 16 9.72 2.98 -0.95
CA ARG A 16 10.68 2.31 -0.08
C ARG A 16 10.27 0.88 0.20
N GLN A 17 11.25 0.04 0.50
CA GLN A 17 10.97 -1.31 0.98
C GLN A 17 10.31 -1.24 2.36
N ALA A 18 9.29 -2.07 2.57
CA ALA A 18 8.64 -2.24 3.85
C ALA A 18 9.56 -2.98 4.83
N SER A 19 9.46 -2.61 6.09
CA SER A 19 10.09 -3.28 7.23
C SER A 19 9.03 -4.05 8.03
N PRO A 20 9.40 -5.02 8.88
CA PRO A 20 8.43 -5.74 9.72
C PRO A 20 7.59 -4.82 10.63
N GLN A 21 8.06 -3.60 10.91
CA GLN A 21 7.32 -2.58 11.66
C GLN A 21 6.14 -2.00 10.87
N ASP A 22 6.18 -2.06 9.54
CA ASP A 22 5.14 -1.54 8.65
C ASP A 22 3.92 -2.48 8.51
N ALA A 23 3.92 -3.66 9.14
CA ALA A 23 2.86 -4.66 8.97
C ALA A 23 1.45 -4.10 9.21
N ALA A 24 1.27 -3.23 10.22
CA ALA A 24 -0.02 -2.60 10.50
C ALA A 24 -0.46 -1.65 9.38
N VAL A 25 0.48 -0.85 8.85
CA VAL A 25 0.24 0.07 7.72
C VAL A 25 -0.18 -0.70 6.47
N VAL A 26 0.51 -1.81 6.19
CA VAL A 26 0.20 -2.67 5.04
C VAL A 26 -1.22 -3.24 5.17
N VAL A 27 -1.60 -3.73 6.35
CA VAL A 27 -2.97 -4.21 6.60
C VAL A 27 -4.00 -3.11 6.38
N GLU A 28 -3.78 -1.90 6.89
CA GLU A 28 -4.73 -0.78 6.76
C GLU A 28 -4.94 -0.39 5.29
N ILE A 29 -3.86 -0.29 4.51
CA ILE A 29 -3.94 0.03 3.08
C ILE A 29 -4.62 -1.10 2.31
N THR A 30 -4.26 -2.36 2.58
CA THR A 30 -4.88 -3.51 1.95
C THR A 30 -6.38 -3.58 2.26
N ASP A 31 -6.76 -3.42 3.52
CA ASP A 31 -8.17 -3.46 3.93
C ASP A 31 -8.97 -2.34 3.24
N SER A 32 -8.43 -1.12 3.22
CA SER A 32 -9.07 0.03 2.55
C SER A 32 -9.20 -0.17 1.04
N ALA A 33 -8.20 -0.75 0.39
CA ALA A 33 -8.22 -1.01 -1.06
C ALA A 33 -9.22 -2.12 -1.44
N TYR A 34 -9.41 -3.11 -0.55
CA TYR A 34 -10.22 -4.30 -0.85
C TYR A 34 -11.62 -4.30 -0.23
N GLU A 35 -11.96 -3.34 0.64
CA GLU A 35 -13.27 -3.24 1.31
C GLU A 35 -14.45 -3.35 0.33
N ILE A 36 -14.33 -2.71 -0.84
CA ILE A 36 -15.35 -2.70 -1.89
C ILE A 36 -15.73 -4.10 -2.40
N TYR A 37 -14.83 -5.09 -2.26
CA TYR A 37 -15.05 -6.46 -2.72
C TYR A 37 -15.77 -7.34 -1.69
N VAL A 38 -15.77 -6.96 -0.42
CA VAL A 38 -16.44 -7.75 0.64
C VAL A 38 -17.93 -7.99 0.33
N PRO A 39 -18.75 -6.97 0.01
CA PRO A 39 -20.16 -7.20 -0.31
C PRO A 39 -20.36 -7.98 -1.63
N LEU A 40 -19.42 -7.87 -2.58
CA LEU A 40 -19.49 -8.58 -3.86
C LEU A 40 -19.17 -10.07 -3.72
N LEU A 41 -18.22 -10.42 -2.84
CA LEU A 41 -17.75 -11.79 -2.63
C LEU A 41 -18.48 -12.50 -1.48
N GLY A 42 -19.19 -11.77 -0.63
CA GLY A 42 -19.79 -12.30 0.60
C GLY A 42 -18.77 -12.75 1.66
N ARG A 43 -17.48 -12.43 1.46
CA ARG A 43 -16.36 -12.77 2.34
C ARG A 43 -15.19 -11.84 2.09
N LYS A 44 -14.23 -11.81 3.01
CA LYS A 44 -12.96 -11.12 2.79
C LYS A 44 -12.16 -11.81 1.65
N PRO A 45 -11.64 -11.05 0.67
CA PRO A 45 -10.70 -11.56 -0.32
C PRO A 45 -9.36 -11.94 0.33
N GLN A 46 -8.56 -12.75 -0.37
CA GLN A 46 -7.32 -13.31 0.18
C GLN A 46 -6.35 -12.24 0.74
N PRO A 47 -6.12 -11.08 0.09
CA PRO A 47 -5.22 -10.06 0.63
C PRO A 47 -5.63 -9.57 2.03
N MET A 48 -6.92 -9.38 2.30
CA MET A 48 -7.42 -8.96 3.63
C MET A 48 -7.31 -10.04 4.72
N THR A 49 -6.84 -11.24 4.37
CA THR A 49 -6.69 -12.38 5.29
C THR A 49 -5.24 -12.89 5.35
N ALA A 50 -4.34 -12.32 4.56
CA ALA A 50 -2.95 -12.75 4.49
C ALA A 50 -2.15 -12.32 5.72
N ASP A 51 -1.12 -13.11 6.08
CA ASP A 51 -0.14 -12.71 7.10
C ASP A 51 0.88 -11.75 6.48
N HIS A 52 0.54 -10.46 6.49
CA HIS A 52 1.39 -9.41 5.94
C HIS A 52 2.73 -9.30 6.66
N ARG A 53 2.84 -9.72 7.93
CA ARG A 53 4.15 -9.74 8.62
C ARG A 53 5.04 -10.81 8.01
N GLN A 54 4.48 -12.00 7.73
CA GLN A 54 5.21 -13.05 7.02
C GLN A 54 5.57 -12.63 5.60
N MET A 55 4.63 -12.03 4.85
CA MET A 55 4.87 -11.55 3.48
C MET A 55 6.00 -10.52 3.41
N ILE A 56 6.08 -9.58 4.35
CA ILE A 56 7.17 -8.58 4.40
C ILE A 56 8.55 -9.23 4.61
N VAL A 57 8.60 -10.37 5.30
CA VAL A 57 9.86 -11.10 5.56
C VAL A 57 10.25 -11.98 4.38
N GLU A 58 9.28 -12.60 3.72
CA GLU A 58 9.52 -13.61 2.68
C GLU A 58 9.58 -13.03 1.25
N ASN A 59 8.87 -11.93 1.01
CA ASN A 59 8.70 -11.33 -0.32
C ASN A 59 9.27 -9.90 -0.38
N GLU A 60 9.30 -9.34 -1.58
CA GLU A 60 9.66 -7.94 -1.80
C GLU A 60 8.40 -7.07 -1.66
N VAL A 61 8.18 -6.54 -0.45
CA VAL A 61 7.06 -5.61 -0.18
C VAL A 61 7.55 -4.17 -0.18
N TRP A 62 6.84 -3.31 -0.90
CA TRP A 62 7.17 -1.90 -1.10
C TRP A 62 5.99 -1.00 -0.72
N LEU A 63 6.30 0.15 -0.11
CA LEU A 63 5.35 1.21 0.21
C LEU A 63 5.57 2.42 -0.68
N LEU A 64 4.48 2.95 -1.24
CA LEU A 64 4.44 4.29 -1.82
C LEU A 64 4.11 5.27 -0.70
N GLU A 65 4.91 6.32 -0.54
CA GLU A 65 4.70 7.37 0.46
C GLU A 65 4.60 8.74 -0.21
N GLU A 66 3.74 9.60 0.35
CA GLU A 66 3.73 11.04 0.09
C GLU A 66 4.05 11.78 1.39
N ALA A 67 5.16 12.53 1.41
CA ALA A 67 5.59 13.27 2.59
C ALA A 67 5.65 12.41 3.89
N GLY A 68 6.02 11.13 3.77
CA GLY A 68 6.09 10.17 4.87
C GLY A 68 4.77 9.48 5.22
N TYR A 69 3.68 9.78 4.51
CA TYR A 69 2.40 9.08 4.66
C TYR A 69 2.29 7.96 3.63
N PRO A 70 2.12 6.70 4.05
CA PRO A 70 1.99 5.57 3.14
C PRO A 70 0.62 5.59 2.47
N LEU A 71 0.62 5.45 1.14
CA LEU A 71 -0.55 5.56 0.26
C LEU A 71 -0.84 4.28 -0.53
N GLY A 72 0.12 3.37 -0.63
CA GLY A 72 0.00 2.17 -1.45
C GLY A 72 0.99 1.09 -1.05
N VAL A 73 0.63 -0.15 -1.37
CA VAL A 73 1.43 -1.36 -1.16
C VAL A 73 1.64 -2.04 -2.51
N LEU A 74 2.86 -2.51 -2.76
CA LEU A 74 3.20 -3.43 -3.85
C LEU A 74 3.90 -4.64 -3.24
N GLU A 75 3.44 -5.84 -3.57
CA GLU A 75 4.13 -7.09 -3.26
C GLU A 75 4.66 -7.70 -4.56
N LEU A 76 5.93 -8.10 -4.57
CA LEU A 76 6.54 -8.89 -5.61
C LEU A 76 6.97 -10.24 -5.02
N VAL A 77 6.36 -11.32 -5.53
CA VAL A 77 6.69 -12.70 -5.16
C VAL A 77 7.56 -13.30 -6.26
N ARG A 78 8.71 -13.87 -5.89
CA ARG A 78 9.57 -14.55 -6.85
C ARG A 78 9.05 -15.96 -7.10
N GLU A 79 8.65 -16.23 -8.33
CA GLU A 79 8.36 -17.60 -8.75
C GLU A 79 9.67 -18.32 -9.15
N PRO A 80 9.94 -19.53 -8.63
CA PRO A 80 11.10 -20.31 -9.03
C PRO A 80 10.96 -20.81 -10.47
N SER A 81 12.06 -20.75 -11.22
CA SER A 81 12.20 -21.23 -12.61
C SER A 81 12.45 -22.72 -12.71
#